data_AF-A0A7U2MKP6-F1
#
_entry.id   AF-A0A7U2MKP6-F1
#
_cell.length_a   1.000
_cell.length_b   1.000
_cell.length_c   1.000
_cell.angle_alpha   90.00
_cell.angle_beta   90.00
_cell.angle_gamma   90.00
#
_symmetry.space_group_name_H-M   'P 1'
#
loop_
_entity.id
_entity.type
_entity.pdbx_description
1 polymer ?
#
loop_
_entity_poly.entity_id
_entity_poly.type
_entity_poly.pdbx_seq_one_letter_code
_entity_poly.pdbx_strand_id
1 'polypeptide(L)'
;MPPGRTKARSKDILQADPIIGYEVAAGTLKWHRMSRAHCSKAQGNCRPTTLSDYLKASVGDATTDVNLSMIRFAGSIHLTSHQGQDPILKCIVDLWAKHRVIVKDLFSYEKDCLEHEVNDSAIFNAIQVLQRELNVSLATAKEAARNIQLETEREMHGLYKEILGRTGTYSPEARYVRALVESLAGNVFYSSTAERNAMPLLGKSAGENEP
;
A
#
# COMPACT_ATOMS: atom_id res chain seq x y z
N MET A 1 -6.02 17.11 -15.80
CA MET A 1 -5.14 18.00 -15.00
C MET A 1 -4.40 18.94 -15.94
N PRO A 2 -4.33 20.26 -15.66
CA PRO A 2 -3.61 21.18 -16.54
C PRO A 2 -2.08 21.01 -16.40
N PRO A 3 -1.33 20.98 -17.51
CA PRO A 3 0.09 20.59 -17.57
C PRO A 3 1.07 21.54 -16.86
N GLY A 4 0.63 22.73 -16.42
CA GLY A 4 1.47 23.72 -15.74
C GLY A 4 1.80 23.42 -14.27
N ARG A 5 0.93 22.71 -13.54
CA ARG A 5 1.10 22.48 -12.08
C ARG A 5 2.12 21.38 -11.75
N THR A 6 2.28 20.39 -12.62
CA THR A 6 3.20 19.25 -12.39
C THR A 6 4.66 19.67 -12.47
N LYS A 7 5.00 20.59 -13.38
CA LYS A 7 6.38 21.11 -13.54
C LYS A 7 6.84 21.96 -12.36
N ALA A 8 5.93 22.70 -11.71
CA ALA A 8 6.24 23.49 -10.52
C ALA A 8 6.60 22.58 -9.34
N ARG A 9 5.76 21.59 -9.04
CA ARG A 9 5.99 20.66 -7.92
C ARG A 9 7.26 19.83 -8.04
N SER A 10 7.65 19.39 -9.23
CA SER A 10 8.89 18.64 -9.41
C SER A 10 10.14 19.50 -9.17
N LYS A 11 10.10 20.80 -9.51
CA LYS A 11 11.22 21.71 -9.21
C LYS A 11 11.33 21.95 -7.71
N ASP A 12 10.21 22.13 -7.02
CA ASP A 12 10.20 22.38 -5.57
C ASP A 12 10.73 21.16 -4.79
N ILE A 13 10.34 19.94 -5.18
CA ILE A 13 10.85 18.69 -4.57
C ILE A 13 12.36 18.54 -4.80
N LEU A 14 12.85 18.81 -6.02
CA LEU A 14 14.28 18.73 -6.35
C LEU A 14 15.11 19.82 -5.66
N GLN A 15 14.53 20.99 -5.40
CA GLN A 15 15.17 22.04 -4.62
C GLN A 15 15.27 21.69 -3.13
N ALA A 16 14.25 21.02 -2.59
CA ALA A 16 14.23 20.62 -1.18
C ALA A 16 15.21 19.47 -0.87
N ASP A 17 15.29 18.47 -1.75
CA ASP A 17 16.29 17.39 -1.66
C ASP A 17 16.61 16.88 -3.07
N PRO A 18 17.79 17.21 -3.63
CA PRO A 18 18.15 16.81 -4.99
C PRO A 18 18.29 15.28 -5.17
N ILE A 19 18.63 14.54 -4.10
CA ILE A 19 18.90 13.11 -4.18
C ILE A 19 17.59 12.34 -4.05
N ILE A 20 16.91 12.47 -2.92
CA ILE A 20 15.66 11.73 -2.68
C ILE A 20 14.53 12.31 -3.55
N GLY A 21 14.54 13.61 -3.81
CA GLY A 21 13.56 14.25 -4.69
C GLY A 21 13.61 13.72 -6.12
N TYR A 22 14.79 13.34 -6.61
CA TYR A 22 14.93 12.64 -7.90
C TYR A 22 14.27 11.25 -7.85
N GLU A 23 14.49 10.48 -6.78
CA GLU A 23 13.87 9.17 -6.59
C GLU A 23 12.34 9.27 -6.56
N VAL A 24 11.77 10.27 -5.86
CA VAL A 24 10.33 10.55 -5.83
C VAL A 24 9.80 10.86 -7.23
N ALA A 25 10.47 11.73 -7.98
CA ALA A 25 10.08 12.11 -9.33
C ALA A 25 10.14 10.92 -10.30
N ALA A 26 11.22 10.13 -10.24
CA ALA A 26 11.43 8.95 -11.07
C ALA A 26 10.40 7.86 -10.77
N GLY A 27 10.15 7.57 -9.50
CA GLY A 27 9.09 6.66 -9.07
C GLY A 27 7.73 7.12 -9.59
N THR A 28 7.39 8.40 -9.41
CA THR A 28 6.08 8.94 -9.81
C THR A 28 5.86 8.79 -11.32
N LEU A 29 6.92 9.03 -12.11
CA LEU A 29 6.88 8.83 -13.56
C LEU A 29 6.70 7.35 -13.94
N LYS A 30 7.40 6.43 -13.25
CA LYS A 30 7.26 4.99 -13.44
C LYS A 30 5.82 4.55 -13.16
N TRP A 31 5.27 4.97 -12.01
CA TRP A 31 3.89 4.69 -11.63
C TRP A 31 2.88 5.23 -12.64
N HIS A 32 3.06 6.48 -13.11
CA HIS A 32 2.18 7.06 -14.12
C HIS A 32 2.20 6.25 -15.42
N ARG A 33 3.37 5.82 -15.90
CA ARG A 33 3.52 5.01 -17.12
C ARG A 33 2.85 3.63 -16.96
N MET A 34 3.07 2.96 -15.83
CA MET A 34 2.50 1.64 -15.54
C MET A 34 0.98 1.71 -15.40
N SER A 35 0.45 2.72 -14.70
CA SER A 35 -1.00 2.91 -14.54
C SER A 35 -1.70 3.03 -15.89
N ARG A 36 -1.12 3.78 -16.85
CA ARG A 36 -1.69 3.88 -18.21
C ARG A 36 -1.59 2.58 -19.01
N ALA A 37 -0.54 1.80 -18.81
CA ALA A 37 -0.35 0.51 -19.47
C ALA A 37 -1.25 -0.60 -18.89
N HIS A 38 -1.64 -0.50 -17.61
CA HIS A 38 -2.61 -1.39 -16.99
C HIS A 38 -4.04 -1.11 -17.47
N CYS A 39 -4.41 0.16 -17.69
CA CYS A 39 -5.70 0.51 -18.31
C CYS A 39 -5.90 -0.10 -19.71
N SER A 40 -4.83 -0.44 -20.44
CA SER A 40 -4.91 -1.03 -21.78
C SER A 40 -4.82 -2.57 -21.82
N LYS A 41 -4.60 -3.25 -20.69
CA LYS A 41 -4.36 -4.71 -20.63
C LYS A 41 -5.36 -5.49 -19.76
N ALA A 42 -6.41 -4.85 -19.26
CA ALA A 42 -7.35 -5.44 -18.28
C ALA A 42 -8.23 -6.60 -18.79
N GLN A 43 -7.95 -7.20 -19.96
CA GLN A 43 -8.79 -8.22 -20.58
C GLN A 43 -8.18 -9.63 -20.66
N GLY A 44 -6.97 -9.88 -20.13
CA GLY A 44 -6.22 -11.09 -20.52
C GLY A 44 -5.90 -12.19 -19.51
N ASN A 45 -5.59 -11.89 -18.23
CA ASN A 45 -4.77 -12.83 -17.44
C ASN A 45 -5.43 -13.38 -16.17
N CYS A 46 -5.14 -14.67 -15.93
CA CYS A 46 -5.56 -15.52 -14.82
C CYS A 46 -5.70 -14.77 -13.49
N ARG A 47 -6.91 -14.83 -12.90
CA ARG A 47 -7.14 -14.32 -11.55
C ARG A 47 -6.27 -15.11 -10.57
N PRO A 48 -5.54 -14.45 -9.66
CA PRO A 48 -4.75 -15.13 -8.66
C PRO A 48 -5.65 -16.03 -7.82
N THR A 49 -5.25 -17.29 -7.68
CA THR A 49 -5.97 -18.31 -6.91
C THR A 49 -5.48 -18.41 -5.47
N THR A 50 -4.28 -17.89 -5.19
CA THR A 50 -3.67 -17.87 -3.86
C THR A 50 -3.36 -16.43 -3.42
N LEU A 51 -3.39 -16.20 -2.11
CA LEU A 51 -2.99 -14.92 -1.53
C LEU A 51 -1.54 -14.58 -1.85
N SER A 52 -0.65 -15.59 -1.90
CA SER A 52 0.75 -15.41 -2.28
C SER A 52 0.88 -14.80 -3.68
N ASP A 53 0.17 -15.35 -4.67
CA ASP A 53 0.24 -14.85 -6.05
C ASP A 53 -0.40 -13.48 -6.18
N TYR A 54 -1.49 -13.25 -5.45
CA TYR A 54 -2.13 -11.94 -5.34
C TYR A 54 -1.18 -10.88 -4.77
N LEU A 55 -0.49 -11.18 -3.68
CA LEU A 55 0.46 -10.26 -3.05
C LEU A 55 1.66 -10.01 -3.96
N LYS A 56 2.20 -11.03 -4.65
CA LYS A 56 3.29 -10.83 -5.63
C LYS A 56 2.87 -9.87 -6.75
N ALA A 57 1.66 -10.02 -7.26
CA ALA A 57 1.12 -9.12 -8.28
C ALA A 57 0.85 -7.69 -7.74
N SER A 58 0.44 -7.57 -6.49
CA SER A 58 0.04 -6.29 -5.87
C SER A 58 1.20 -5.49 -5.27
N VAL A 59 2.24 -6.18 -4.78
CA VAL A 59 3.42 -5.58 -4.14
C VAL A 59 4.46 -5.13 -5.17
N GLY A 60 4.55 -5.83 -6.31
CA GLY A 60 5.50 -5.54 -7.40
C GLY A 60 5.17 -4.32 -8.27
N ASP A 61 4.16 -3.51 -7.91
CA ASP A 61 3.79 -2.32 -8.68
C ASP A 61 4.67 -1.10 -8.32
N ALA A 62 4.87 -0.21 -9.28
CA ALA A 62 5.60 1.06 -9.13
C ALA A 62 5.04 1.97 -8.02
N THR A 63 3.83 1.71 -7.54
CA THR A 63 3.28 2.34 -6.33
C THR A 63 4.12 2.08 -5.08
N THR A 64 4.76 0.91 -4.95
CA THR A 64 5.64 0.60 -3.82
C THR A 64 6.87 1.51 -3.82
N ASP A 65 7.60 1.59 -4.94
CA ASP A 65 8.80 2.45 -5.09
C ASP A 65 8.49 3.93 -4.78
N VAL A 66 7.35 4.41 -5.28
CA VAL A 66 6.86 5.79 -5.07
C VAL A 66 6.61 6.09 -3.60
N ASN A 67 5.92 5.19 -2.90
CA ASN A 67 5.63 5.40 -1.48
C ASN A 67 6.90 5.33 -0.63
N LEU A 68 7.80 4.39 -0.89
CA LEU A 68 9.06 4.27 -0.14
C LEU A 68 9.94 5.52 -0.31
N SER A 69 10.05 6.06 -1.53
CA SER A 69 10.77 7.30 -1.79
C SER A 69 10.10 8.51 -1.14
N MET A 70 8.77 8.61 -1.18
CA MET A 70 8.03 9.68 -0.48
C MET A 70 8.21 9.63 1.04
N ILE A 71 8.19 8.44 1.65
CA ILE A 71 8.44 8.26 3.09
C ILE A 71 9.84 8.74 3.46
N ARG A 72 10.85 8.33 2.67
CA ARG A 72 12.23 8.79 2.88
C ARG A 72 12.39 10.29 2.70
N PHE A 73 11.74 10.86 1.69
CA PHE A 73 11.77 12.30 1.42
C PHE A 73 11.14 13.10 2.56
N ALA A 74 9.95 12.71 3.01
CA ALA A 74 9.24 13.38 4.09
C ALA A 74 10.00 13.30 5.43
N GLY A 75 10.71 12.21 5.68
CA GLY A 75 11.54 12.05 6.87
C GLY A 75 12.97 12.59 6.76
N SER A 76 13.39 13.09 5.59
CA SER A 76 14.79 13.40 5.26
C SER A 76 15.76 12.25 5.63
N ILE A 77 15.45 11.06 5.13
CA ILE A 77 16.13 9.80 5.47
C ILE A 77 16.99 9.31 4.31
N HIS A 78 18.30 9.53 4.45
CA HIS A 78 19.30 9.07 3.50
C HIS A 78 19.88 7.74 3.97
N LEU A 79 19.70 6.71 3.17
CA LEU A 79 20.38 5.43 3.35
C LEU A 79 21.55 5.38 2.38
N THR A 80 22.71 4.93 2.85
CA THR A 80 23.80 4.56 1.94
C THR A 80 23.41 3.31 1.14
N SER A 81 24.12 3.06 0.02
CA SER A 81 23.90 1.85 -0.77
C SER A 81 24.05 0.57 0.06
N HIS A 82 24.98 0.53 1.02
CA HIS A 82 25.13 -0.61 1.92
C HIS A 82 23.91 -0.79 2.84
N GLN A 83 23.46 0.29 3.49
CA GLN A 83 22.31 0.25 4.40
C GLN A 83 21.01 -0.12 3.67
N GLY A 84 20.81 0.40 2.46
CA GLY A 84 19.65 0.04 1.64
C GLY A 84 19.65 -1.42 1.15
N GLN A 85 20.79 -2.11 1.22
CA GLN A 85 20.89 -3.53 0.86
C GLN A 85 20.78 -4.48 2.05
N ASP A 86 20.64 -3.95 3.28
CA ASP A 86 20.47 -4.75 4.50
C ASP A 86 19.28 -5.72 4.35
N PRO A 87 19.50 -7.05 4.56
CA PRO A 87 18.46 -8.05 4.36
C PRO A 87 17.29 -7.89 5.34
N ILE A 88 17.53 -7.43 6.57
CA ILE A 88 16.49 -7.18 7.57
C ILE A 88 15.63 -6.01 7.11
N LEU A 89 16.27 -4.96 6.60
CA LEU A 89 15.53 -3.79 6.12
C LEU A 89 14.66 -4.14 4.90
N LYS A 90 15.17 -4.97 3.98
CA LYS A 90 14.37 -5.49 2.86
C LYS A 90 13.17 -6.30 3.34
N CYS A 91 13.37 -7.19 4.33
CA CYS A 91 12.28 -7.95 4.92
C CYS A 91 11.20 -7.04 5.53
N ILE A 92 11.60 -6.00 6.26
CA ILE A 92 10.67 -5.00 6.81
C ILE A 92 9.90 -4.27 5.69
N VAL A 93 10.56 -3.95 4.57
CA VAL A 93 9.91 -3.32 3.41
C VAL A 93 8.88 -4.25 2.76
N ASP A 94 9.17 -5.55 2.65
CA ASP A 94 8.24 -6.55 2.12
C ASP A 94 7.01 -6.70 3.04
N LEU A 95 7.23 -6.75 4.35
CA LEU A 95 6.16 -6.76 5.36
C LEU A 95 5.33 -5.48 5.29
N TRP A 96 5.96 -4.31 5.17
CA TRP A 96 5.28 -3.03 5.01
C TRP A 96 4.39 -3.03 3.75
N ALA A 97 4.88 -3.55 2.62
CA ALA A 97 4.11 -3.60 1.40
C ALA A 97 2.92 -4.57 1.50
N LYS A 98 3.13 -5.75 2.11
CA LYS A 98 2.07 -6.72 2.42
C LYS A 98 0.98 -6.09 3.30
N HIS A 99 1.37 -5.44 4.40
CA HIS A 99 0.44 -4.77 5.32
C HIS A 99 -0.41 -3.74 4.59
N ARG A 100 0.22 -2.86 3.80
CA ARG A 100 -0.46 -1.82 3.03
C ARG A 100 -1.55 -2.39 2.12
N VAL A 101 -1.25 -3.48 1.40
CA VAL A 101 -2.20 -4.15 0.50
C VAL A 101 -3.36 -4.77 1.28
N ILE A 102 -3.07 -5.51 2.34
CA ILE A 102 -4.10 -6.16 3.17
C ILE A 102 -5.05 -5.12 3.78
N VAL A 103 -4.52 -4.03 4.34
CA VAL A 103 -5.33 -2.96 4.93
C VAL A 103 -6.19 -2.28 3.87
N LYS A 104 -5.61 -1.89 2.72
CA LYS A 104 -6.37 -1.29 1.62
C LYS A 104 -7.56 -2.17 1.26
N ASP A 105 -7.32 -3.45 1.02
CA ASP A 105 -8.31 -4.40 0.52
C ASP A 105 -9.38 -4.72 1.57
N LEU A 106 -9.00 -4.80 2.84
CA LEU A 106 -9.93 -5.01 3.94
C LEU A 106 -10.97 -3.89 4.03
N PHE A 107 -10.55 -2.63 3.84
CA PHE A 107 -11.43 -1.46 3.93
C PHE A 107 -12.09 -1.09 2.60
N SER A 108 -11.55 -1.49 1.44
CA SER A 108 -12.16 -1.23 0.14
C SER A 108 -13.12 -2.32 -0.33
N TYR A 109 -13.18 -3.47 0.35
CA TYR A 109 -13.90 -4.65 -0.15
C TYR A 109 -15.35 -4.38 -0.54
N GLU A 110 -16.14 -3.73 0.32
CA GLU A 110 -17.53 -3.37 0.03
C GLU A 110 -17.65 -2.45 -1.18
N LYS A 111 -16.71 -1.52 -1.30
CA LYS A 111 -16.63 -0.56 -2.40
C LYS A 111 -16.36 -1.28 -3.71
N ASP A 112 -15.43 -2.25 -3.69
CA ASP A 112 -15.08 -3.07 -4.83
C ASP A 112 -16.25 -3.99 -5.24
N CYS A 113 -17.05 -4.47 -4.27
CA CYS A 113 -18.27 -5.22 -4.54
C CYS A 113 -19.35 -4.37 -5.24
N LEU A 114 -19.59 -3.14 -4.76
CA LEU A 114 -20.54 -2.23 -5.44
C LEU A 114 -20.06 -1.84 -6.84
N GLU A 115 -18.76 -1.59 -7.02
CA GLU A 115 -18.20 -1.33 -8.35
C GLU A 115 -18.35 -2.52 -9.30
N HIS A 116 -18.32 -3.75 -8.78
CA HIS A 116 -18.65 -4.95 -9.55
C HIS A 116 -20.14 -5.00 -9.91
N GLU A 117 -21.04 -4.76 -8.95
CA GLU A 117 -22.49 -4.78 -9.20
C GLU A 117 -22.92 -3.73 -10.23
N VAL A 118 -22.32 -2.53 -10.20
CA VAL A 118 -22.70 -1.42 -11.09
C VAL A 118 -22.06 -1.53 -12.47
N ASN A 119 -20.80 -1.98 -12.56
CA ASN A 119 -20.01 -1.89 -13.80
C ASN A 119 -19.59 -3.26 -14.38
N ASP A 120 -20.05 -4.37 -13.80
CA ASP A 120 -19.58 -5.74 -14.08
C ASP A 120 -18.04 -5.87 -14.02
N SER A 121 -17.43 -5.08 -13.14
CA SER A 121 -15.97 -5.00 -13.01
C SER A 121 -15.41 -6.15 -12.20
N ALA A 122 -14.22 -6.68 -12.52
CA ALA A 122 -13.64 -7.77 -11.74
C ALA A 122 -13.26 -7.32 -10.32
N ILE A 123 -13.69 -8.06 -9.30
CA ILE A 123 -13.20 -7.85 -7.92
C ILE A 123 -11.77 -8.39 -7.83
N PHE A 124 -10.81 -7.48 -7.71
CA PHE A 124 -9.41 -7.79 -7.48
C PHE A 124 -9.03 -7.34 -6.06
N ASN A 125 -9.21 -8.24 -5.09
CA ASN A 125 -9.12 -7.93 -3.67
C ASN A 125 -8.70 -9.17 -2.85
N ALA A 126 -7.77 -8.99 -1.91
CA ALA A 126 -7.24 -10.06 -1.06
C ALA A 126 -8.32 -10.82 -0.26
N ILE A 127 -9.41 -10.15 0.15
CA ILE A 127 -10.51 -10.77 0.89
C ILE A 127 -11.22 -11.82 0.03
N GLN A 128 -11.47 -11.49 -1.25
CA GLN A 128 -12.09 -12.45 -2.18
C GLN A 128 -11.16 -13.63 -2.48
N VAL A 129 -9.85 -13.38 -2.58
CA VAL A 129 -8.86 -14.45 -2.78
C VAL A 129 -8.83 -15.37 -1.57
N LEU A 130 -8.73 -14.84 -0.36
CA LEU A 130 -8.77 -15.60 0.90
C LEU A 130 -10.05 -16.42 1.04
N GLN A 131 -11.20 -15.83 0.72
CA GLN A 131 -12.48 -16.53 0.78
C GLN A 131 -12.49 -17.77 -0.11
N ARG A 132 -11.99 -17.65 -1.35
CA ARG A 132 -11.93 -18.75 -2.32
C ARG A 132 -10.86 -19.78 -1.98
N GLU A 133 -9.66 -19.32 -1.64
CA GLU A 133 -8.51 -20.18 -1.33
C GLU A 133 -8.77 -21.06 -0.11
N LEU A 134 -9.37 -20.48 0.94
CA LEU A 134 -9.66 -21.20 2.19
C LEU A 134 -11.04 -21.87 2.20
N ASN A 135 -11.90 -21.58 1.21
CA ASN A 135 -13.29 -22.03 1.15
C ASN A 135 -14.07 -21.71 2.44
N VAL A 136 -14.06 -20.44 2.86
CA VAL A 136 -14.68 -19.98 4.11
C VAL A 136 -15.71 -18.88 3.88
N SER A 137 -16.45 -18.52 4.93
CA SER A 137 -17.36 -17.38 4.90
C SER A 137 -16.59 -16.06 4.68
N LEU A 138 -17.28 -15.03 4.16
CA LEU A 138 -16.71 -13.69 4.02
C LEU A 138 -16.22 -13.12 5.36
N ALA A 139 -16.98 -13.33 6.44
CA ALA A 139 -16.62 -12.88 7.77
C ALA A 139 -15.29 -13.52 8.22
N THR A 140 -15.15 -14.83 8.03
CA THR A 140 -13.92 -15.58 8.33
C THR A 140 -12.75 -15.13 7.46
N ALA A 141 -12.96 -14.83 6.18
CA ALA A 141 -11.91 -14.31 5.30
C ALA A 141 -11.40 -12.94 5.76
N LYS A 142 -12.30 -12.05 6.20
CA LYS A 142 -11.93 -10.75 6.79
C LYS A 142 -11.18 -10.89 8.11
N GLU A 143 -11.60 -11.83 8.95
CA GLU A 143 -10.90 -12.15 10.19
C GLU A 143 -9.48 -12.66 9.91
N ALA A 144 -9.32 -13.56 8.94
CA ALA A 144 -8.01 -14.02 8.49
C ALA A 144 -7.13 -12.87 8.00
N ALA A 145 -7.68 -11.93 7.21
CA ALA A 145 -6.96 -10.73 6.77
C ALA A 145 -6.52 -9.82 7.94
N ARG A 146 -7.39 -9.63 8.96
CA ARG A 146 -7.02 -8.89 10.18
C ARG A 146 -5.91 -9.59 10.96
N ASN A 147 -5.95 -10.91 11.06
CA ASN A 147 -4.89 -11.69 11.71
C ASN A 147 -3.56 -11.58 10.93
N ILE A 148 -3.59 -11.59 9.60
CA ILE A 148 -2.42 -11.36 8.75
C ILE A 148 -1.85 -9.95 8.97
N GLN A 149 -2.71 -8.93 9.08
CA GLN A 149 -2.30 -7.56 9.40
C GLN A 149 -1.56 -7.52 10.74
N LEU A 150 -2.17 -8.04 11.81
CA LEU A 150 -1.59 -8.05 13.16
C LEU A 150 -0.28 -8.83 13.22
N GLU A 151 -0.19 -9.98 12.55
CA GLU A 151 1.04 -10.77 12.54
C GLU A 151 2.17 -10.05 11.81
N THR A 152 1.85 -9.37 10.70
CA THR A 152 2.81 -8.55 9.96
C THR A 152 3.34 -7.40 10.84
N GLU A 153 2.48 -6.76 11.65
CA GLU A 153 2.89 -5.72 12.61
C GLU A 153 3.82 -6.28 13.71
N ARG A 154 3.53 -7.47 14.23
CA ARG A 154 4.38 -8.14 15.24
C ARG A 154 5.75 -8.50 14.68
N GLU A 155 5.79 -9.05 13.47
CA GLU A 155 7.04 -9.42 12.80
C GLU A 155 7.89 -8.17 12.52
N MET A 156 7.30 -7.11 11.99
CA MET A 156 7.98 -5.83 11.80
C MET A 156 8.54 -5.26 13.10
N HIS A 157 7.79 -5.35 14.20
CA HIS A 157 8.26 -4.91 15.51
C HIS A 157 9.46 -5.73 16.01
N GLY A 158 9.46 -7.05 15.78
CA GLY A 158 10.59 -7.92 16.08
C GLY A 158 11.85 -7.49 15.35
N LEU A 159 11.77 -7.34 14.02
CA LEU A 159 12.89 -6.91 13.17
C LEU A 159 13.33 -5.47 13.49
N TYR A 160 12.41 -4.59 13.88
CA TYR A 160 12.75 -3.24 14.32
C TYR A 160 13.64 -3.25 15.56
N LYS A 161 13.32 -4.10 16.56
CA LYS A 161 14.17 -4.26 17.75
C LYS A 161 15.56 -4.76 17.41
N GLU A 162 15.68 -5.63 16.41
CA GLU A 162 16.98 -6.09 15.92
C GLU A 162 17.79 -4.96 15.27
N ILE A 163 17.17 -4.16 14.40
CA ILE A 163 17.80 -2.95 13.84
C ILE A 163 18.25 -2.01 14.97
N LEU A 164 17.39 -1.74 15.94
CA LEU A 164 17.73 -0.89 17.09
C LEU A 164 18.95 -1.42 17.87
N GLY A 165 19.02 -2.73 18.10
CA GLY A 165 20.15 -3.35 18.77
C GLY A 165 21.46 -3.25 17.98
N ARG A 166 21.39 -3.29 16.64
CA ARG A 166 22.56 -3.25 15.74
C ARG A 166 23.05 -1.82 15.47
N THR A 167 22.14 -0.86 15.30
CA THR A 167 22.47 0.46 14.75
C THR A 167 22.20 1.62 15.70
N GLY A 168 21.43 1.39 16.78
CA GLY A 168 21.00 2.42 17.72
C GLY A 168 19.79 3.24 17.23
N THR A 169 19.15 3.94 18.17
CA THR A 169 17.84 4.60 17.96
C THR A 169 17.84 5.71 16.91
N TYR A 170 18.97 6.38 16.72
CA TYR A 170 19.08 7.55 15.83
C TYR A 170 19.68 7.22 14.47
N SER A 171 19.94 5.94 14.18
CA SER A 171 20.50 5.53 12.90
C SER A 171 19.51 5.80 11.75
N PRO A 172 20.01 6.02 10.51
CA PRO A 172 19.15 6.15 9.34
C PRO A 172 18.18 4.98 9.14
N GLU A 173 18.63 3.76 9.40
CA GLU A 173 17.83 2.52 9.33
C GLU A 173 16.71 2.52 10.37
N ALA A 174 17.03 2.83 11.63
CA ALA A 174 16.04 2.89 12.70
C ALA A 174 14.99 3.98 12.47
N ARG A 175 15.42 5.15 11.95
CA ARG A 175 14.52 6.22 11.52
C ARG A 175 13.65 5.80 10.34
N TYR A 176 14.22 5.08 9.38
CA TYR A 176 13.48 4.58 8.22
C TYR A 176 12.38 3.60 8.62
N VAL A 177 12.71 2.60 9.46
CA VAL A 177 11.72 1.64 9.95
C VAL A 177 10.60 2.33 10.72
N ARG A 178 10.92 3.34 11.54
CA ARG A 178 9.90 4.13 12.24
C ARG A 178 8.97 4.86 11.26
N ALA A 179 9.53 5.52 10.25
CA ALA A 179 8.75 6.21 9.23
C ALA A 179 7.84 5.24 8.44
N LEU A 180 8.31 4.01 8.17
CA LEU A 180 7.48 2.95 7.59
C LEU A 180 6.30 2.61 8.51
N VAL A 181 6.54 2.37 9.81
CA VAL A 181 5.48 2.06 10.79
C VAL A 181 4.47 3.21 10.91
N GLU A 182 4.93 4.45 11.01
CA GLU A 182 4.07 5.65 11.06
C GLU A 182 3.19 5.75 9.81
N SER A 183 3.75 5.44 8.63
CA SER A 183 2.97 5.44 7.39
C SER A 183 1.88 4.35 7.37
N LEU A 184 2.11 3.19 8.00
CA LEU A 184 1.10 2.13 8.11
C LEU A 184 -0.03 2.53 9.06
N ALA A 185 0.30 3.16 10.19
CA ALA A 185 -0.70 3.70 11.10
C ALA A 185 -1.58 4.74 10.38
N GLY A 186 -0.96 5.63 9.61
CA GLY A 186 -1.68 6.59 8.76
C GLY A 186 -2.55 5.90 7.70
N ASN A 187 -2.07 4.82 7.07
CA ASN A 187 -2.82 4.03 6.09
C ASN A 187 -4.06 3.37 6.71
N VAL A 188 -3.96 2.79 7.90
CA VAL A 188 -5.10 2.21 8.63
C VAL A 188 -6.11 3.28 8.97
N PHE A 189 -5.67 4.39 9.57
CA PHE A 189 -6.55 5.49 9.95
C PHE A 189 -7.29 6.06 8.73
N TYR A 190 -6.55 6.41 7.67
CA TYR A 190 -7.14 6.90 6.43
C TYR A 190 -8.11 5.89 5.82
N SER A 191 -7.73 4.61 5.72
CA SER A 191 -8.59 3.58 5.12
C SER A 191 -9.89 3.37 5.89
N SER A 192 -9.87 3.52 7.21
CA SER A 192 -11.04 3.39 8.07
C SER A 192 -11.98 4.61 8.07
N THR A 193 -11.49 5.79 7.67
CA THR A 193 -12.22 7.06 7.79
C THR A 193 -12.51 7.73 6.45
N ALA A 194 -11.84 7.31 5.37
CA ALA A 194 -12.01 7.93 4.07
C ALA A 194 -13.41 7.67 3.52
N GLU A 195 -14.11 8.74 3.14
CA GLU A 195 -15.42 8.70 2.46
C GLU A 195 -15.41 7.76 1.26
N ARG A 196 -14.28 7.71 0.53
CA ARG A 196 -14.05 6.79 -0.58
C ARG A 196 -14.39 5.34 -0.26
N ASN A 197 -14.09 4.88 0.95
CA ASN A 197 -14.37 3.52 1.40
C ASN A 197 -15.73 3.41 2.11
N ALA A 198 -16.28 4.53 2.60
CA ALA A 198 -17.58 4.60 3.26
C ALA A 198 -18.76 4.80 2.29
N MET A 199 -18.52 5.15 1.02
CA MET A 199 -19.57 5.30 -0.02
C MET A 199 -20.61 4.16 -0.05
N PRO A 200 -20.23 2.88 0.11
CA PRO A 200 -21.20 1.78 0.16
C PRO A 200 -22.21 1.86 1.32
N LEU A 201 -21.83 2.50 2.42
CA LEU A 201 -22.67 2.68 3.61
C LEU A 201 -23.58 3.90 3.44
N LEU A 202 -23.10 4.96 2.80
CA LEU A 202 -23.89 6.16 2.52
C LEU A 202 -25.05 5.87 1.55
N GLY A 203 -24.82 5.06 0.51
CA GLY A 203 -25.87 4.65 -0.43
C GLY A 203 -26.96 3.78 0.20
N LYS A 204 -26.62 2.92 1.17
CA LYS A 204 -27.61 2.09 1.90
C LYS A 204 -28.44 2.90 2.89
N SER A 205 -27.83 3.87 3.58
CA SER A 205 -28.55 4.76 4.50
C SER A 205 -29.58 5.67 3.81
N ALA A 206 -29.43 5.93 2.51
CA ALA A 206 -30.40 6.69 1.72
C ALA A 206 -31.63 5.87 1.32
N GLY A 207 -31.47 4.56 1.06
CA GLY A 207 -32.58 3.67 0.68
C GLY A 207 -33.44 3.19 1.84
N GLU A 208 -32.93 3.24 3.08
CA GLU A 208 -33.70 2.90 4.30
C GLU A 208 -34.52 4.09 4.85
N ASN A 209 -34.39 5.28 4.24
CA ASN A 209 -35.08 6.50 4.64
C ASN A 209 -36.08 7.03 3.60
N GLU A 210 -36.39 6.25 2.55
CA GLU A 210 -37.54 6.54 1.69
C GLU A 210 -38.82 5.91 2.30
N PRO A 211 -39.89 6.70 2.54
CA PRO A 211 -41.13 6.24 3.18
C PRO A 211 -41.99 5.33 2.30
#